data_AF-A0A819YD59-F1
#
_entry.id   AF-A0A819YD59-F1
#
_cell.length_a   1.000
_cell.length_b   1.000
_cell.length_c   1.000
_cell.angle_alpha   90.00
_cell.angle_beta   90.00
_cell.angle_gamma   90.00
#
_symmetry.space_group_name_H-M   'P 1'
#
loop_
_entity.id
_entity.type
_entity.pdbx_description
1 polymer ?
#
loop_
_entity_poly.entity_id
_entity_poly.type
_entity_poly.pdbx_seq_one_letter_code
_entity_poly.pdbx_strand_id
1 'polypeptide(L)' 'NLETLSKAYSNGGSFFVGNNLTFADLCVYDVLENILEVDANTLDQYLWLKTNREEVAKNTNIAAYLKNRSQTEF' A
#
# COMPACT_ATOMS: atom_id res chain seq x y z
N ASN A 1 -12.22 -9.65 -3.31
CA ASN A 1 -10.90 -10.16 -2.87
C ASN A 1 -9.84 -9.35 -3.60
N LEU A 2 -9.06 -8.52 -2.88
CA LEU A 2 -8.10 -7.57 -3.46
C LEU A 2 -6.94 -8.28 -4.19
N GLU A 3 -6.56 -9.49 -3.74
CA GLU A 3 -5.54 -10.28 -4.43
C GLU A 3 -6.00 -10.79 -5.79
N THR A 4 -7.29 -11.09 -5.96
CA THR A 4 -7.87 -11.49 -7.25
C THR A 4 -7.85 -10.32 -8.25
N LEU A 5 -8.13 -9.11 -7.79
CA LEU A 5 -8.05 -7.89 -8.60
C LEU A 5 -6.60 -7.58 -9.00
N SER A 6 -5.67 -7.67 -8.07
CA SER A 6 -4.25 -7.52 -8.35
C SER A 6 -3.78 -8.51 -9.43
N LYS A 7 -4.04 -9.82 -9.26
CA LYS A 7 -3.62 -10.82 -10.24
C LYS A 7 -4.20 -10.58 -11.64
N ALA A 8 -5.36 -9.95 -11.74
CA ALA A 8 -6.02 -9.65 -13.02
C ALA A 8 -5.45 -8.40 -13.72
N TYR A 9 -4.97 -7.40 -12.97
CA TYR A 9 -4.65 -6.08 -13.53
C TYR A 9 -3.23 -5.58 -13.26
N SER A 10 -2.46 -6.24 -12.39
CA SER A 10 -1.08 -5.85 -12.07
C SER A 10 -0.06 -6.28 -13.14
N ASN A 11 -0.46 -7.10 -14.12
CA ASN A 11 0.46 -7.73 -15.08
C ASN A 11 1.67 -8.43 -14.41
N GLY A 12 1.53 -8.88 -13.16
CA GLY A 12 2.61 -9.47 -12.37
C GLY A 12 3.51 -8.45 -11.65
N GLY A 13 3.15 -7.17 -11.67
CA GLY A 13 3.83 -6.10 -10.97
C GLY A 13 3.41 -5.94 -9.50
N SER A 14 4.08 -5.00 -8.83
CA SER A 14 3.84 -4.66 -7.42
C SER A 14 2.71 -3.66 -7.22
N PHE A 15 2.07 -3.16 -8.28
CA PHE A 15 1.01 -2.14 -8.22
C PHE A 15 -0.34 -2.72 -8.64
N PHE A 16 -1.44 -2.10 -8.19
CA PHE A 16 -2.80 -2.56 -8.47
C PHE A 16 -3.15 -2.53 -9.96
N VAL A 17 -2.63 -1.55 -10.70
CA VAL A 17 -2.93 -1.38 -12.13
C VAL A 17 -1.63 -1.17 -12.90
N GLY A 18 -1.24 -2.19 -13.67
CA GLY A 18 -0.01 -2.18 -14.46
C GLY A 18 1.25 -2.07 -13.60
N ASN A 19 2.24 -1.34 -14.11
CA ASN A 19 3.60 -1.30 -13.54
C ASN A 19 3.95 0.03 -12.84
N ASN A 20 3.02 0.98 -12.80
CA ASN A 20 3.27 2.31 -12.25
C ASN A 20 2.44 2.52 -10.98
N LEU A 21 2.94 3.38 -10.10
CA LEU A 21 2.18 3.84 -8.95
C LEU A 21 0.95 4.63 -9.41
N THR A 22 -0.22 4.20 -8.95
CA THR A 22 -1.49 4.85 -9.25
C THR A 22 -2.19 5.33 -7.99
N PHE A 23 -3.28 6.07 -8.18
CA PHE A 23 -4.13 6.50 -7.07
C PHE A 23 -4.71 5.33 -6.27
N ALA A 24 -4.95 4.17 -6.91
CA ALA A 24 -5.44 2.98 -6.21
C ALA A 24 -4.46 2.48 -5.14
N ASP A 25 -3.16 2.49 -5.46
CA ASP A 25 -2.09 2.10 -4.53
C ASP A 25 -2.01 3.07 -3.33
N LEU A 26 -2.21 4.37 -3.58
CA LEU A 26 -2.24 5.40 -2.54
C LEU A 26 -3.45 5.24 -1.61
N CYS A 27 -4.65 5.03 -2.14
CA CYS A 27 -5.84 4.80 -1.33
C CYS A 27 -5.72 3.57 -0.45
N VAL A 28 -5.17 2.48 -1.00
CA VAL A 28 -4.95 1.26 -0.23
C VAL A 28 -3.89 1.48 0.84
N TYR A 29 -2.82 2.22 0.54
CA TYR A 29 -1.79 2.57 1.53
C TYR A 29 -2.40 3.32 2.72
N ASP A 30 -3.22 4.33 2.45
CA ASP A 30 -3.90 5.16 3.46
C ASP A 30 -4.87 4.35 4.33
N VAL A 31 -5.75 3.56 3.71
CA VAL A 31 -6.71 2.70 4.45
C VAL A 31 -5.98 1.68 5.32
N LEU A 32 -4.87 1.11 4.83
CA LEU A 32 -4.09 0.13 5.58
C LEU A 32 -3.33 0.73 6.78
N GLU A 33 -3.12 2.05 6.84
CA GLU A 33 -2.46 2.66 8.02
C GLU A 33 -3.26 2.45 9.28
N ASN A 34 -4.52 2.87 9.27
CA ASN A 34 -5.44 2.70 10.40
C ASN A 34 -5.61 1.22 10.77
N ILE A 35 -5.65 0.32 9.78
CA ILE A 35 -5.81 -1.12 10.02
C ILE A 35 -4.56 -1.71 10.70
N LEU A 36 -3.37 -1.32 10.25
CA LEU A 36 -2.11 -1.79 10.83
C LEU A 36 -1.83 -1.21 12.22
N GLU A 37 -2.37 -0.04 12.54
CA GLU A 37 -2.33 0.50 13.90
C GLU A 37 -3.19 -0.31 14.87
N VAL A 38 -4.31 -0.88 14.40
CA VAL A 38 -5.16 -1.77 15.19
C VAL A 38 -4.54 -3.17 15.32
N ASP A 39 -4.01 -3.73 14.23
CA ASP A 39 -3.29 -5.00 14.24
C ASP A 39 -2.17 -5.03 13.19
N ALA A 40 -0.93 -4.99 13.68
CA ALA A 40 0.27 -4.99 12.85
C ALA A 40 0.45 -6.29 12.02
N ASN A 41 -0.19 -7.39 12.43
CA ASN A 41 -0.04 -8.69 11.76
C ASN A 41 -1.12 -8.94 10.70
N THR A 42 -2.06 -8.00 10.50
CA THR A 42 -3.18 -8.17 9.55
C THR A 42 -2.69 -8.47 8.12
N LEU A 43 -1.51 -7.99 7.73
CA LEU A 43 -0.94 -8.22 6.40
C LEU A 43 -0.07 -9.48 6.26
N ASP A 44 0.17 -10.24 7.34
CA ASP A 44 1.07 -11.41 7.28
C ASP A 44 0.55 -12.52 6.36
N GLN A 45 -0.77 -12.62 6.22
CA GLN A 45 -1.42 -13.56 5.30
C GLN A 45 -1.50 -13.03 3.86
N TYR A 46 -1.20 -11.75 3.63
CA TYR A 46 -1.36 -11.06 2.35
C TYR A 46 -0.03 -10.48 1.87
N LEU A 47 0.93 -11.37 1.58
CA LEU A 47 2.30 -11.00 1.19
C LEU A 47 2.36 -9.99 0.04
N TRP A 48 1.46 -10.10 -0.95
CA TRP A 48 1.43 -9.15 -2.07
C TRP A 48 1.05 -7.74 -1.64
N LEU A 49 0.08 -7.58 -0.73
CA LEU A 49 -0.30 -6.27 -0.20
C LEU A 49 0.84 -5.64 0.60
N LYS A 50 1.60 -6.46 1.33
CA LYS A 50 2.83 -6.02 2.03
C LYS A 50 3.85 -5.49 1.03
N THR A 51 4.10 -6.21 -0.06
CA THR A 51 5.00 -5.77 -1.14
C THR A 51 4.51 -4.47 -1.80
N ASN A 52 3.22 -4.36 -2.13
CA ASN A 52 2.65 -3.13 -2.70
C ASN A 52 2.89 -1.93 -1.77
N ARG A 53 2.61 -2.09 -0.47
CA ARG A 53 2.81 -1.05 0.54
C ARG A 53 4.28 -0.61 0.64
N GLU A 54 5.21 -1.58 0.63
CA GLU A 54 6.65 -1.30 0.64
C GLU A 54 7.11 -0.55 -0.61
N GLU A 55 6.61 -0.92 -1.80
CA GLU A 55 6.93 -0.23 -3.06
C GLU A 55 6.35 1.19 -3.11
N VAL A 56 5.13 1.40 -2.60
CA VAL A 56 4.54 2.74 -2.48
C VAL A 56 5.39 3.62 -1.55
N ALA A 57 5.83 3.08 -0.41
CA ALA A 57 6.67 3.82 0.54
C ALA A 57 8.05 4.20 0.00
N LYS A 58 8.57 3.51 -1.04
CA LYS A 58 9.86 3.83 -1.68
C LYS A 58 9.79 5.07 -2.58
N ASN A 59 8.59 5.53 -2.96
CA ASN A 59 8.47 6.73 -3.78
C ASN A 59 9.01 7.95 -3.02
N THR A 60 9.90 8.72 -3.63
CA THR A 60 10.61 9.83 -2.98
C THR A 60 9.67 10.91 -2.43
N ASN A 61 8.61 11.23 -3.15
CA ASN A 61 7.63 12.24 -2.71
C ASN A 61 6.79 11.72 -1.54
N ILE A 62 6.40 10.45 -1.58
CA ILE A 62 5.62 9.81 -0.52
C ILE A 62 6.46 9.66 0.74
N ALA A 63 7.69 9.16 0.62
CA ALA A 63 8.62 9.04 1.74
C ALA A 63 8.90 10.39 2.40
N ALA A 64 9.07 11.46 1.60
CA ALA A 64 9.23 12.81 2.12
C ALA A 64 7.97 13.30 2.85
N TYR A 65 6.78 13.01 2.32
CA TYR A 65 5.51 13.34 2.97
C TYR A 65 5.33 12.60 4.31
N LEU A 66 5.51 11.27 4.31
CA LEU A 66 5.36 10.43 5.49
C LEU A 66 6.32 10.84 6.63
N LYS A 67 7.52 11.32 6.30
CA LYS A 67 8.48 11.83 7.29
C LYS A 67 8.06 13.16 7.93
N ASN A 68 7.39 14.01 7.17
CA ASN A 68 7.05 15.37 7.59
C ASN A 68 5.63 15.52 8.12
N ARG A 69 4.73 14.56 7.85
CA ARG A 69 3.35 14.63 8.33
C ARG A 69 3.31 14.55 9.86
N SER A 70 2.41 15.30 10.47
CA SER A 70 2.12 15.17 11.89
C SER A 70 1.43 13.82 12.15
N GLN A 71 1.76 13.16 13.24
CA GLN A 71 1.00 12.00 13.69
C GLN A 71 -0.34 12.47 14.24
N THR A 72 -1.41 11.89 13.72
CA THR A 72 -2.77 12.04 14.22
C THR A 72 -3.25 10.67 14.70
N GLU A 73 -4.26 10.65 15.57
CA GLU A 73 -4.86 9.38 16.04
C GLU A 73 -5.70 8.69 14.94
N PHE A 74 -6.12 9.45 13.92
CA PHE A 74 -6.88 9.02 12.74
C PHE A 74 -6.58 9.92 11.52
#